data_AF-A0AAV0Z5C2-F1
#
_entry.id   AF-A0AAV0Z5C2-F1
#
_cell.length_a   1.000
_cell.length_b   1.000
_cell.length_c   1.000
_cell.angle_alpha   90.00
_cell.angle_beta   90.00
_cell.angle_gamma   90.00
#
_symmetry.space_group_name_H-M   'P 1'
#
loop_
_entity.id
_entity.type
_entity.pdbx_description
1 polymer ?
#
loop_
_entity_poly.entity_id
_entity_poly.type
_entity_poly.pdbx_seq_one_letter_code
_entity_poly.pdbx_strand_id
1 'polypeptide(L)'
;MGFDLEEKAKEAFVEDHFESAVQLLTQAIALDPTKPELYADRAQANIKLNNFTEAVADANKAIELNPSLSKAYLRKGNACMKLEEYQTAKTALETGASLVADTSRFVNLIKQCDRLIAEESCTQEKSTTAQDATPKVVVLEKDLLEEPAVALTKPKYRHGFYQTPQEVVVTIFAKGVSKESITVDFGEQILRINIDVSGEDAYVFQSRLFGKIIPSRCRYEVMSTKIEIRLVKAESIHWKSLEFTTETAVAPRAIASSVTGTQRPTYPSSKPKRVDWDKLEAQVKKEEKDENLDGDAALNKFFREIYSDADEDTRRAMKKSFVESNGTVLSTNWKEVGTKKVEGSPPDGMELKKWEY
;
A
#
# COMPACT_ATOMS: atom_id res chain seq x y z
N MET A 1 18.22 20.61 -28.80
CA MET A 1 17.02 19.99 -28.21
C MET A 1 17.33 19.23 -26.93
N GLY A 2 18.36 18.36 -26.86
CA GLY A 2 18.71 17.64 -25.62
C GLY A 2 19.01 18.54 -24.41
N PHE A 3 19.86 19.57 -24.58
CA PHE A 3 20.21 20.50 -23.50
C PHE A 3 19.01 21.20 -22.84
N ASP A 4 17.97 21.54 -23.62
CA ASP A 4 16.74 22.17 -23.13
C ASP A 4 15.91 21.22 -22.24
N LEU A 5 15.95 19.91 -22.51
CA LEU A 5 15.28 18.91 -21.66
C LEU A 5 16.01 18.71 -20.32
N GLU A 6 17.34 18.83 -20.31
CA GLU A 6 18.13 18.72 -19.09
C GLU A 6 17.88 19.87 -18.13
N GLU A 7 17.83 21.11 -18.63
CA GLU A 7 17.52 22.27 -17.81
C GLU A 7 16.10 22.20 -17.26
N LYS A 8 15.11 21.85 -18.09
CA LYS A 8 13.73 21.63 -17.64
C LYS A 8 13.61 20.52 -16.61
N ALA A 9 14.38 19.44 -16.74
CA ALA A 9 14.40 18.38 -15.76
C ALA A 9 14.98 18.85 -14.41
N LYS A 10 16.04 19.67 -14.44
CA LYS A 10 16.63 20.26 -13.23
C LYS A 10 15.67 21.26 -12.58
N GLU A 11 14.98 22.07 -13.36
CA GLU A 11 13.94 22.98 -12.87
C GLU A 11 12.79 22.22 -12.22
N ALA A 12 12.24 21.20 -12.90
CA ALA A 12 11.22 20.33 -12.34
C ALA A 12 11.69 19.63 -11.05
N PHE A 13 12.97 19.25 -10.98
CA PHE A 13 13.55 18.66 -9.76
C PHE A 13 13.63 19.68 -8.61
N VAL A 14 13.98 20.94 -8.89
CA VAL A 14 14.04 22.02 -7.89
C VAL A 14 12.64 22.39 -7.40
N GLU A 15 11.61 22.27 -8.24
CA GLU A 15 10.21 22.46 -7.88
C GLU A 15 9.55 21.24 -7.19
N ASP A 16 10.33 20.21 -6.82
CA ASP A 16 9.87 18.95 -6.24
C ASP A 16 8.92 18.13 -7.15
N HIS A 17 8.82 18.47 -8.44
CA HIS A 17 8.09 17.70 -9.46
C HIS A 17 8.90 16.50 -9.96
N PHE A 18 9.21 15.56 -9.08
CA PHE A 18 10.15 14.46 -9.35
C PHE A 18 9.69 13.50 -10.47
N GLU A 19 8.38 13.21 -10.59
CA GLU A 19 7.86 12.38 -11.67
C GLU A 19 8.09 13.01 -13.05
N SER A 20 7.81 14.31 -13.17
CA SER A 20 8.09 15.10 -14.37
C SER A 20 9.58 15.14 -14.68
N ALA A 21 10.43 15.29 -13.66
CA ALA A 21 11.88 15.25 -13.82
C ALA A 21 12.36 13.90 -14.38
N VAL A 22 11.84 12.77 -13.87
CA VAL A 22 12.15 11.43 -14.39
C VAL A 22 11.71 11.28 -15.86
N GLN A 23 10.53 11.79 -16.21
CA GLN A 23 10.04 11.74 -17.60
C GLN A 23 10.92 12.56 -18.55
N LEU A 24 11.26 13.79 -18.16
CA LEU A 24 12.12 14.67 -18.94
C LEU A 24 13.54 14.08 -19.10
N LEU A 25 14.11 13.51 -18.02
CA LEU A 25 15.40 12.83 -18.08
C LEU A 25 15.35 11.58 -18.95
N THR A 26 14.25 10.84 -18.93
CA THR A 26 14.07 9.66 -19.81
C THR A 26 14.02 10.07 -21.28
N GLN A 27 13.37 11.19 -21.59
CA GLN A 27 13.40 11.77 -22.95
C GLN A 27 14.81 12.25 -23.32
N ALA A 28 15.52 12.91 -22.40
CA ALA A 28 16.89 13.36 -22.63
C ALA A 28 17.84 12.18 -22.88
N ILE A 29 17.73 11.10 -22.11
CA ILE A 29 18.51 9.85 -22.29
C ILE A 29 18.21 9.21 -23.64
N ALA A 30 16.96 9.25 -24.11
CA ALA A 30 16.61 8.73 -25.44
C ALA A 30 17.28 9.51 -26.59
N LEU A 31 17.59 10.78 -26.37
CA LEU A 31 18.32 11.61 -27.34
C LEU A 31 19.84 11.45 -27.23
N ASP A 32 20.36 11.31 -26.01
CA ASP A 32 21.78 11.07 -25.75
C ASP A 32 21.98 10.02 -24.64
N PRO A 33 22.07 8.72 -25.01
CA PRO A 33 22.24 7.64 -24.05
C PRO A 33 23.67 7.50 -23.54
N THR A 34 24.61 8.32 -24.04
CA THR A 34 26.03 8.21 -23.66
C THR A 34 26.39 9.11 -22.48
N LYS A 35 25.47 10.00 -22.08
CA LYS A 35 25.72 11.00 -21.05
C LYS A 35 25.47 10.47 -19.63
N PRO A 36 26.52 10.25 -18.82
CA PRO A 36 26.40 9.65 -17.49
C PRO A 36 25.65 10.55 -16.49
N GLU A 37 25.70 11.88 -16.66
CA GLU A 37 25.02 12.82 -15.76
C GLU A 37 23.50 12.63 -15.79
N LEU A 38 22.91 12.27 -16.94
CA LEU A 38 21.46 12.08 -17.06
C LEU A 38 20.98 10.90 -16.23
N TYR A 39 21.72 9.79 -16.25
CA TYR A 39 21.44 8.64 -15.41
C TYR A 39 21.63 8.96 -13.93
N ALA A 40 22.68 9.70 -13.56
CA ALA A 40 22.90 10.10 -12.17
C ALA A 40 21.81 11.07 -11.65
N ASP A 41 21.32 11.97 -12.49
CA ASP A 41 20.23 12.89 -12.14
C ASP A 41 18.88 12.14 -12.09
N ARG A 42 18.65 11.14 -12.97
CA ARG A 42 17.44 10.30 -12.95
C ARG A 42 17.42 9.40 -11.72
N ALA A 43 18.56 8.82 -11.34
CA ALA A 43 18.73 8.09 -10.10
C ALA A 43 18.35 8.96 -8.88
N GLN A 44 18.74 10.23 -8.88
CA GLN A 44 18.39 11.14 -7.80
C GLN A 44 16.88 11.42 -7.72
N ALA A 45 16.22 11.62 -8.86
CA ALA A 45 14.77 11.79 -8.90
C ALA A 45 14.04 10.51 -8.45
N ASN A 46 14.52 9.34 -8.85
CA ASN A 46 13.99 8.04 -8.40
C ASN A 46 14.17 7.82 -6.88
N ILE A 47 15.31 8.23 -6.29
CA ILE A 47 15.49 8.22 -4.83
C ILE A 47 14.44 9.09 -4.12
N LYS A 48 14.08 10.24 -4.69
CA LYS A 48 13.05 11.13 -4.12
C LYS A 48 11.65 10.54 -4.24
N LEU A 49 11.40 9.69 -5.23
CA LEU A 49 10.17 8.93 -5.43
C LEU A 49 10.12 7.60 -4.65
N ASN A 50 11.18 7.25 -3.91
CA ASN A 50 11.37 5.95 -3.26
C ASN A 50 11.50 4.75 -4.21
N ASN A 51 11.75 4.98 -5.50
CA ASN A 51 12.04 3.94 -6.49
C ASN A 51 13.52 3.55 -6.42
N PHE A 52 13.93 2.89 -5.33
CA PHE A 52 15.35 2.67 -5.02
C PHE A 52 16.02 1.66 -5.95
N THR A 53 15.30 0.63 -6.40
CA THR A 53 15.81 -0.37 -7.35
C THR A 53 16.19 0.25 -8.69
N GLU A 54 15.34 1.11 -9.23
CA GLU A 54 15.56 1.86 -10.45
C GLU A 54 16.69 2.87 -10.26
N ALA A 55 16.77 3.51 -9.10
CA ALA A 55 17.87 4.41 -8.79
C ALA A 55 19.23 3.71 -8.74
N VAL A 56 19.30 2.48 -8.20
CA VAL A 56 20.53 1.66 -8.24
C VAL A 56 20.90 1.30 -9.66
N ALA A 57 19.92 0.89 -10.49
CA ALA A 57 20.15 0.55 -11.89
C ALA A 57 20.70 1.76 -12.68
N ASP A 58 20.09 2.93 -12.51
CA ASP A 58 20.54 4.18 -13.13
C ASP A 58 21.93 4.60 -12.64
N ALA A 59 22.20 4.50 -11.33
CA ALA A 59 23.49 4.82 -10.78
C ALA A 59 24.60 3.87 -11.28
N ASN A 60 24.30 2.58 -11.40
CA ASN A 60 25.22 1.61 -12.02
C ASN A 60 25.49 1.97 -13.49
N LYS A 61 24.45 2.33 -14.25
CA LYS A 61 24.62 2.75 -15.65
C LYS A 61 25.49 4.00 -15.78
N ALA A 62 25.30 4.98 -14.89
CA ALA A 62 26.15 6.17 -14.83
C ALA A 62 27.63 5.83 -14.53
N ILE A 63 27.87 4.87 -13.63
CA ILE A 63 29.22 4.38 -13.29
C ILE A 63 29.85 3.64 -14.47
N GLU A 64 29.09 2.80 -15.18
CA GLU A 64 29.57 2.11 -16.39
C GLU A 64 30.02 3.09 -17.47
N LEU A 65 29.25 4.17 -17.67
CA LEU A 65 29.55 5.20 -18.67
C LEU A 65 30.71 6.09 -18.23
N ASN A 66 30.78 6.43 -16.94
CA ASN A 66 31.88 7.20 -16.38
C ASN A 66 32.23 6.76 -14.95
N PRO A 67 33.27 5.92 -14.78
CA PRO A 67 33.75 5.46 -13.48
C PRO A 67 34.33 6.57 -12.58
N SER A 68 34.62 7.75 -13.12
CA SER A 68 35.11 8.90 -12.33
C SER A 68 33.97 9.77 -11.77
N LEU A 69 32.71 9.48 -12.12
CA LEU A 69 31.57 10.29 -11.70
C LEU A 69 31.16 10.00 -10.26
N SER A 70 31.78 10.71 -9.33
CA SER A 70 31.51 10.58 -7.88
C SER A 70 30.04 10.73 -7.48
N LYS A 71 29.27 11.57 -8.19
CA LYS A 71 27.83 11.73 -7.96
C LYS A 71 27.08 10.41 -8.13
N ALA A 72 27.47 9.57 -9.08
CA ALA A 72 26.83 8.29 -9.34
C ALA A 72 27.03 7.30 -8.17
N TYR A 73 28.25 7.23 -7.63
CA TYR A 73 28.56 6.47 -6.41
C TYR A 73 27.75 6.96 -5.21
N LEU A 74 27.60 8.28 -5.06
CA LEU A 74 26.77 8.87 -4.01
C LEU A 74 25.28 8.48 -4.18
N ARG A 75 24.75 8.47 -5.42
CA ARG A 75 23.37 8.03 -5.66
C ARG A 75 23.20 6.54 -5.37
N LYS A 76 24.13 5.69 -5.83
CA LYS A 76 24.14 4.25 -5.55
C LYS A 76 24.17 3.98 -4.05
N GLY A 77 25.09 4.61 -3.32
CA GLY A 77 25.20 4.46 -1.87
C GLY A 77 23.91 4.84 -1.14
N ASN A 78 23.32 6.00 -1.47
CA ASN A 78 22.04 6.41 -0.87
C ASN A 78 20.89 5.45 -1.18
N ALA A 79 20.79 4.95 -2.42
CA ALA A 79 19.74 4.02 -2.82
C ALA A 79 19.92 2.65 -2.13
N CYS A 80 21.14 2.10 -2.09
CA CYS A 80 21.44 0.86 -1.38
C CYS A 80 21.19 0.96 0.13
N MET A 81 21.51 2.11 0.77
CA MET A 81 21.15 2.33 2.18
C MET A 81 19.64 2.28 2.43
N LYS A 82 18.83 2.74 1.46
CA LYS A 82 17.37 2.69 1.55
C LYS A 82 16.80 1.29 1.30
N LEU A 83 17.55 0.45 0.59
CA LEU A 83 17.26 -0.97 0.39
C LEU A 83 17.82 -1.87 1.51
N GLU A 84 18.40 -1.27 2.56
CA GLU A 84 19.06 -1.99 3.67
C GLU A 84 20.29 -2.83 3.22
N GLU A 85 20.83 -2.58 2.01
CA GLU A 85 22.05 -3.19 1.50
C GLU A 85 23.29 -2.41 1.95
N TYR A 86 23.54 -2.37 3.26
CA TYR A 86 24.54 -1.47 3.85
C TYR A 86 25.98 -1.76 3.45
N GLN A 87 26.33 -3.03 3.22
CA GLN A 87 27.69 -3.41 2.79
C GLN A 87 27.97 -2.93 1.36
N THR A 88 27.01 -3.11 0.45
CA THR A 88 27.09 -2.61 -0.93
C THR A 88 27.11 -1.08 -0.94
N ALA A 89 26.33 -0.44 -0.08
CA ALA A 89 26.34 1.01 0.06
C ALA A 89 27.70 1.54 0.51
N LYS A 90 28.30 0.94 1.55
CA LYS A 90 29.60 1.34 2.09
C LYS A 90 30.70 1.29 1.04
N THR A 91 30.82 0.16 0.32
CA THR A 91 31.84 0.00 -0.73
C THR A 91 31.66 1.00 -1.88
N ALA A 92 30.42 1.27 -2.28
CA ALA A 92 30.12 2.29 -3.29
C ALA A 92 30.49 3.71 -2.79
N LEU A 93 30.25 4.02 -1.51
CA LEU A 93 30.59 5.32 -0.95
C LEU A 93 32.09 5.51 -0.75
N GLU A 94 32.84 4.46 -0.37
CA GLU A 94 34.30 4.48 -0.23
C GLU A 94 34.99 4.72 -1.59
N THR A 95 34.54 4.00 -2.62
CA THR A 95 35.02 4.22 -3.99
C THR A 95 34.70 5.64 -4.46
N GLY A 96 33.47 6.13 -4.24
CA GLY A 96 33.10 7.52 -4.53
C GLY A 96 33.91 8.57 -3.77
N ALA A 97 34.25 8.32 -2.50
CA ALA A 97 35.06 9.20 -1.67
C ALA A 97 36.50 9.34 -2.18
N SER A 98 37.07 8.27 -2.74
CA SER A 98 38.42 8.30 -3.31
C SER A 98 38.55 9.20 -4.55
N LEU A 99 37.42 9.54 -5.20
CA LEU A 99 37.38 10.32 -6.44
C LEU A 99 37.22 11.84 -6.20
N VAL A 100 36.92 12.30 -4.98
CA VAL A 100 36.58 13.71 -4.69
C VAL A 100 37.38 14.26 -3.51
N ALA A 101 37.78 15.53 -3.59
CA ALA A 101 38.43 16.22 -2.48
C ALA A 101 37.48 16.50 -1.29
N ASP A 102 36.22 16.86 -1.56
CA ASP A 102 35.17 17.00 -0.54
C ASP A 102 34.55 15.63 -0.21
N THR A 103 35.09 15.01 0.82
CA THR A 103 34.66 13.69 1.32
C THR A 103 33.61 13.78 2.43
N SER A 104 33.21 14.99 2.87
CA SER A 104 32.36 15.19 4.06
C SER A 104 31.04 14.41 3.97
N ARG A 105 30.36 14.49 2.82
CA ARG A 105 29.10 13.77 2.57
C ARG A 105 29.28 12.26 2.58
N PHE A 106 30.36 11.76 1.97
CA PHE A 106 30.64 10.33 1.92
C PHE A 106 30.99 9.78 3.31
N VAL A 107 31.85 10.48 4.06
CA VAL A 107 32.25 10.06 5.41
C VAL A 107 31.06 9.96 6.35
N ASN A 108 30.11 10.90 6.29
CA ASN A 108 28.90 10.84 7.12
C ASN A 108 28.02 9.63 6.77
N LEU A 109 27.85 9.34 5.48
CA LEU A 109 27.07 8.18 5.03
C LEU A 109 27.77 6.85 5.31
N ILE A 110 29.10 6.78 5.18
CA ILE A 110 29.90 5.59 5.54
C ILE A 110 29.77 5.30 7.04
N LYS A 111 29.91 6.33 7.90
CA LYS A 111 29.68 6.19 9.35
C LYS A 111 28.27 5.71 9.68
N GLN A 112 27.27 6.14 8.91
CA GLN A 112 25.90 5.67 9.06
C GLN A 112 25.76 4.21 8.64
N CYS A 113 26.38 3.79 7.53
CA CYS A 113 26.44 2.39 7.12
C CYS A 113 27.10 1.51 8.20
N ASP A 114 28.26 1.93 8.73
CA ASP A 114 28.97 1.20 9.79
C ASP A 114 28.10 1.00 11.04
N ARG A 115 27.34 2.03 11.42
CA ARG A 115 26.40 1.93 12.54
C ARG A 115 25.29 0.92 12.27
N LEU A 116 24.67 0.99 11.09
CA LEU A 116 23.57 0.09 10.72
C LEU A 116 24.04 -1.37 10.60
N ILE A 117 25.24 -1.60 10.06
CA ILE A 117 25.87 -2.93 10.01
C ILE A 117 26.11 -3.47 11.43
N ALA A 118 26.59 -2.64 12.36
CA ALA A 118 26.80 -3.05 13.75
C ALA A 118 25.47 -3.32 14.49
N GLU A 119 24.40 -2.60 14.15
CA GLU A 119 23.06 -2.84 14.68
C GLU A 119 22.47 -4.16 14.16
N GLU A 120 22.68 -4.50 12.88
CA GLU A 120 22.31 -5.80 12.31
C GLU A 120 23.10 -6.95 12.92
N SER A 121 24.40 -6.79 13.16
CA SER A 121 25.20 -7.83 13.80
C SER A 121 24.81 -8.04 15.28
N CYS A 122 24.52 -6.97 16.02
CA CYS A 122 24.06 -7.06 17.42
C CYS A 122 22.66 -7.68 17.56
N THR A 123 21.76 -7.45 16.60
CA THR A 123 20.43 -8.06 16.60
C THR A 123 20.48 -9.53 16.25
N GLN A 124 21.45 -9.96 15.43
CA GLN A 124 21.73 -11.38 15.21
C GLN A 124 22.34 -12.05 16.46
N GLU A 125 23.29 -11.42 17.16
CA GLU A 125 23.95 -11.99 18.36
C GLU A 125 23.00 -12.21 19.56
N LYS A 126 21.97 -11.36 19.74
CA LYS A 126 20.95 -11.53 20.79
C LYS A 126 19.97 -12.67 20.53
N SER A 127 19.91 -13.19 19.31
CA SER A 127 19.12 -14.39 18.97
C SER A 127 19.87 -15.71 19.19
N THR A 128 21.18 -15.65 19.45
CA THR A 128 22.06 -16.82 19.60
C THR A 128 22.50 -17.14 21.04
N THR A 129 22.09 -16.38 22.06
CA THR A 129 22.41 -16.68 23.47
C THR A 129 21.34 -17.55 24.15
N ALA A 130 21.07 -18.73 23.58
CA ALA A 130 20.40 -19.83 24.27
C ALA A 130 20.77 -21.17 23.62
N GLN A 131 22.07 -21.52 23.63
CA GLN A 131 22.58 -22.89 23.74
C GLN A 131 24.10 -22.85 23.78
N ASP A 132 24.65 -23.13 24.95
CA ASP A 132 26.08 -23.32 25.18
C ASP A 132 26.38 -24.83 25.17
N ALA A 133 27.35 -25.28 24.37
CA ALA A 133 28.34 -26.28 24.75
C ALA A 133 29.35 -26.60 23.60
N THR A 134 30.45 -25.85 23.62
CA THR A 134 31.86 -26.27 23.37
C THR A 134 32.41 -26.56 21.95
N PRO A 135 33.71 -26.27 21.73
CA PRO A 135 34.27 -25.99 20.41
C PRO A 135 35.20 -27.10 19.88
N LYS A 136 35.22 -27.30 18.55
CA LYS A 136 36.32 -27.97 17.85
C LYS A 136 36.75 -27.15 16.63
N VAL A 137 38.01 -26.71 16.68
CA VAL A 137 38.76 -26.06 15.61
C VAL A 137 39.09 -27.09 14.52
N VAL A 138 38.70 -26.83 13.26
CA VAL A 138 39.41 -27.30 12.05
C VAL A 138 39.23 -26.26 10.93
N VAL A 139 40.36 -25.92 10.32
CA VAL A 139 40.60 -25.04 9.15
C VAL A 139 39.98 -25.61 7.87
N LEU A 140 39.55 -24.77 6.92
CA LEU A 140 39.62 -24.97 5.45
C LEU A 140 39.13 -23.68 4.75
N GLU A 141 39.99 -22.91 4.08
CA GLU A 141 40.42 -23.07 2.67
C GLU A 141 39.27 -23.18 1.65
N LYS A 142 39.06 -22.05 0.96
CA LYS A 142 38.84 -21.86 -0.48
C LYS A 142 38.57 -23.16 -1.28
N ASP A 143 37.31 -23.38 -1.66
CA ASP A 143 37.03 -23.85 -3.03
C ASP A 143 35.59 -23.60 -3.48
N LEU A 144 35.50 -23.37 -4.79
CA LEU A 144 34.31 -23.14 -5.60
C LEU A 144 33.32 -24.30 -5.50
N LEU A 145 32.04 -24.04 -5.17
CA LEU A 145 30.91 -24.83 -5.67
C LEU A 145 29.66 -23.95 -5.77
N GLU A 146 29.03 -24.00 -6.94
CA GLU A 146 27.76 -23.38 -7.32
C GLU A 146 26.62 -23.79 -6.37
N GLU A 147 25.85 -22.84 -5.88
CA GLU A 147 24.49 -23.12 -5.38
C GLU A 147 23.46 -22.88 -6.49
N PRO A 148 22.51 -23.81 -6.69
CA PRO A 148 21.54 -23.72 -7.77
C PRO A 148 20.53 -22.61 -7.49
N ALA A 149 20.20 -21.86 -8.54
CA ALA A 149 19.14 -20.87 -8.55
C ALA A 149 17.81 -21.48 -8.07
N VAL A 150 17.36 -21.12 -6.86
CA VAL A 150 15.98 -21.38 -6.45
C VAL A 150 15.10 -20.38 -7.19
N ALA A 151 14.43 -20.90 -8.22
CA ALA A 151 13.47 -20.18 -9.03
C ALA A 151 12.37 -19.56 -8.16
N LEU A 152 12.13 -18.26 -8.31
CA LEU A 152 10.96 -17.56 -7.79
C LEU A 152 9.68 -18.12 -8.44
N THR A 153 9.10 -19.16 -7.84
CA THR A 153 7.77 -19.64 -8.22
C THR A 153 6.70 -18.76 -7.58
N LYS A 154 5.73 -18.31 -8.39
CA LYS A 154 4.56 -17.53 -7.97
C LYS A 154 3.88 -18.17 -6.74
N PRO A 155 3.34 -17.39 -5.79
CA PRO A 155 2.72 -17.95 -4.59
C PRO A 155 1.53 -18.85 -4.96
N LYS A 156 1.60 -20.11 -4.51
CA LYS A 156 0.61 -21.18 -4.79
C LYS A 156 -0.78 -20.87 -4.26
N TYR A 157 -0.86 -20.16 -3.12
CA TYR A 157 -2.12 -19.77 -2.50
C TYR A 157 -2.26 -18.25 -2.44
N ARG A 158 -3.46 -17.75 -2.75
CA ARG A 158 -3.79 -16.34 -2.56
C ARG A 158 -4.05 -16.09 -1.07
N HIS A 159 -3.55 -14.96 -0.56
CA HIS A 159 -3.88 -14.49 0.78
C HIS A 159 -4.55 -13.11 0.73
N GLY A 160 -5.32 -12.80 1.78
CA GLY A 160 -5.93 -11.50 2.02
C GLY A 160 -5.98 -11.22 3.52
N PHE A 161 -6.24 -9.98 3.91
CA PHE A 161 -6.40 -9.63 5.31
C PHE A 161 -7.44 -8.55 5.50
N TYR A 162 -8.05 -8.54 6.68
CA TYR A 162 -8.87 -7.45 7.18
C TYR A 162 -8.57 -7.26 8.67
N GLN A 163 -9.03 -6.16 9.26
CA GLN A 163 -8.67 -5.83 10.63
C GLN A 163 -9.77 -5.06 11.35
N THR A 164 -9.73 -5.18 12.67
CA THR A 164 -10.41 -4.31 13.62
C THR A 164 -9.34 -3.51 14.39
N PRO A 165 -9.72 -2.57 15.28
CA PRO A 165 -8.75 -1.87 16.11
C PRO A 165 -7.91 -2.79 17.01
N GLN A 166 -8.41 -3.98 17.36
CA GLN A 166 -7.77 -4.90 18.32
C GLN A 166 -7.28 -6.21 17.68
N GLU A 167 -7.87 -6.64 16.56
CA GLU A 167 -7.54 -7.90 15.90
C GLU A 167 -7.19 -7.67 14.42
N VAL A 168 -6.29 -8.50 13.88
CA VAL A 168 -6.03 -8.64 12.45
C VAL A 168 -6.38 -10.06 12.05
N VAL A 169 -7.14 -10.22 10.97
CA VAL A 169 -7.49 -11.53 10.45
C VAL A 169 -6.84 -11.72 9.09
N VAL A 170 -5.94 -12.69 9.00
CA VAL A 170 -5.29 -13.11 7.77
C VAL A 170 -6.02 -14.34 7.23
N THR A 171 -6.44 -14.27 5.97
CA THR A 171 -7.14 -15.36 5.28
C THR A 171 -6.26 -15.91 4.17
N ILE A 172 -5.96 -17.21 4.22
CA ILE A 172 -5.28 -17.92 3.12
C ILE A 172 -6.29 -18.81 2.41
N PHE A 173 -6.45 -18.61 1.11
CA PHE A 173 -7.39 -19.36 0.28
C PHE A 173 -6.72 -20.64 -0.22
N ALA A 174 -6.86 -21.71 0.56
CA ALA A 174 -6.40 -23.05 0.22
C ALA A 174 -7.58 -24.03 0.32
N LYS A 175 -7.86 -24.75 -0.78
CA LYS A 175 -8.97 -25.71 -0.85
C LYS A 175 -8.49 -27.10 -0.45
N GLY A 176 -9.25 -27.79 0.39
CA GLY A 176 -9.02 -29.20 0.72
C GLY A 176 -7.85 -29.47 1.66
N VAL A 177 -7.35 -28.47 2.38
CA VAL A 177 -6.27 -28.63 3.36
C VAL A 177 -6.84 -29.08 4.71
N SER A 178 -6.27 -30.12 5.32
CA SER A 178 -6.70 -30.65 6.61
C SER A 178 -5.99 -29.95 7.76
N LYS A 179 -6.58 -29.99 8.97
CA LYS A 179 -5.97 -29.41 10.18
C LYS A 179 -4.61 -30.03 10.54
N GLU A 180 -4.39 -31.27 10.13
CA GLU A 180 -3.18 -32.05 10.46
C GLU A 180 -1.98 -31.67 9.57
N SER A 181 -2.26 -31.20 8.35
CA SER A 181 -1.24 -30.74 7.39
C SER A 181 -0.71 -29.32 7.63
N ILE A 182 -1.22 -28.63 8.65
CA ILE A 182 -0.94 -27.20 8.85
C ILE A 182 -0.20 -26.99 10.17
N THR A 183 0.93 -26.30 10.09
CA THR A 183 1.63 -25.77 11.27
C THR A 183 1.62 -24.24 11.21
N VAL A 184 1.13 -23.60 12.26
CA VAL A 184 1.10 -22.13 12.39
C VAL A 184 1.93 -21.74 13.61
N ASP A 185 3.01 -20.99 13.36
CA ASP A 185 3.88 -20.45 14.39
C ASP A 185 3.66 -18.94 14.54
N PHE A 186 3.35 -18.53 15.77
CA PHE A 186 3.14 -17.13 16.13
C PHE A 186 4.40 -16.55 16.78
N GLY A 187 5.11 -15.68 16.08
CA GLY A 187 6.14 -14.82 16.66
C GLY A 187 5.57 -13.49 17.16
N GLU A 188 6.37 -12.69 17.88
CA GLU A 188 5.93 -11.37 18.35
C GLU A 188 5.61 -10.39 17.21
N GLN A 189 6.25 -10.55 16.05
CA GLN A 189 6.02 -9.73 14.85
C GLN A 189 6.13 -10.55 13.55
N ILE A 190 6.17 -11.87 13.63
CA ILE A 190 6.35 -12.75 12.46
C ILE A 190 5.25 -13.79 12.48
N LEU A 191 4.58 -13.97 11.35
CA LEU A 191 3.63 -15.05 11.12
C LEU A 191 4.27 -16.06 10.16
N ARG A 192 4.42 -17.30 10.61
CA ARG A 192 4.88 -18.43 9.79
C ARG A 192 3.79 -19.47 9.70
N ILE A 193 3.50 -19.90 8.48
CA ILE A 193 2.51 -20.93 8.18
C ILE A 193 3.16 -21.91 7.23
N ASN A 194 3.16 -23.18 7.63
CA ASN A 194 3.60 -24.28 6.79
C ASN A 194 2.39 -25.13 6.44
N ILE A 195 2.14 -25.32 5.15
CA ILE A 195 1.09 -26.18 4.61
C ILE A 195 1.77 -27.32 3.86
N ASP A 196 1.75 -28.51 4.45
CA ASP A 196 2.34 -29.72 3.90
C ASP A 196 1.23 -30.67 3.42
N VAL A 197 0.92 -30.63 2.12
CA VAL A 197 -0.08 -31.52 1.51
C VAL A 197 0.65 -32.70 0.89
N SER A 198 0.33 -33.92 1.33
CA SER A 198 0.90 -35.15 0.79
C SER A 198 0.78 -35.22 -0.74
N GLY A 199 1.90 -34.98 -1.44
CA GLY A 199 2.00 -35.05 -2.90
C GLY A 199 2.37 -33.74 -3.61
N GLU A 200 2.49 -32.62 -2.91
CA GLU A 200 2.95 -31.34 -3.49
C GLU A 200 4.03 -30.66 -2.63
N ASP A 201 4.75 -29.69 -3.19
CA ASP A 201 5.75 -28.93 -2.44
C ASP A 201 5.13 -28.20 -1.25
N ALA A 202 5.80 -28.31 -0.09
CA ALA A 202 5.42 -27.66 1.15
C ALA A 202 5.36 -26.14 0.95
N TYR A 203 4.19 -25.56 1.21
CA TYR A 203 3.99 -24.12 1.07
C TYR A 203 4.33 -23.43 2.38
N VAL A 204 5.36 -22.60 2.35
CA VAL A 204 5.78 -21.78 3.48
C VAL A 204 5.37 -20.34 3.23
N PHE A 205 4.43 -19.83 4.02
CA PHE A 205 4.12 -18.41 4.09
C PHE A 205 4.79 -17.81 5.31
N GLN A 206 5.75 -16.92 5.07
CA GLN A 206 6.41 -16.15 6.11
C GLN A 206 6.21 -14.67 5.83
N SER A 207 5.49 -13.98 6.71
CA SER A 207 5.26 -12.54 6.60
C SER A 207 5.63 -11.84 7.91
N ARG A 208 6.32 -10.70 7.79
CA ARG A 208 6.66 -9.81 8.91
C ARG A 208 5.50 -8.84 9.11
N LEU A 209 4.82 -8.94 10.23
CA LEU A 209 3.62 -8.16 10.52
C LEU A 209 3.96 -6.68 10.77
N PHE A 210 3.05 -5.78 10.38
CA PHE A 210 3.21 -4.33 10.56
C PHE A 210 3.44 -3.92 12.03
N GLY A 211 2.74 -4.55 12.97
CA GLY A 211 2.85 -4.27 14.39
C GLY A 211 3.06 -5.53 15.23
N LYS A 212 3.46 -5.33 16.48
CA LYS A 212 3.59 -6.42 17.45
C LYS A 212 2.22 -7.06 17.73
N ILE A 213 2.21 -8.38 17.86
CA ILE A 213 1.05 -9.18 18.23
C ILE A 213 1.28 -9.86 19.57
N ILE A 214 0.21 -10.32 20.21
CA ILE A 214 0.27 -11.09 21.45
C ILE A 214 0.08 -12.57 21.10
N PRO A 215 1.15 -13.38 21.03
CA PRO A 215 1.07 -14.77 20.55
C PRO A 215 0.10 -15.63 21.37
N SER A 216 0.01 -15.39 22.68
CA SER A 216 -0.84 -16.14 23.60
C SER A 216 -2.34 -15.99 23.37
N ARG A 217 -2.77 -14.96 22.62
CA ARG A 217 -4.19 -14.71 22.29
C ARG A 217 -4.50 -14.95 20.81
N CYS A 218 -3.51 -15.32 20.00
CA CYS A 218 -3.71 -15.62 18.59
C CYS A 218 -4.35 -17.00 18.43
N ARG A 219 -5.23 -17.13 17.43
CA ARG A 219 -5.93 -18.38 17.12
C ARG A 219 -6.07 -18.55 15.63
N TYR A 220 -6.14 -19.79 15.15
CA TYR A 220 -6.41 -20.08 13.75
C TYR A 220 -7.55 -21.09 13.62
N GLU A 221 -8.28 -20.99 12.52
CA GLU A 221 -9.39 -21.85 12.16
C GLU A 221 -9.19 -22.33 10.72
N VAL A 222 -9.20 -23.64 10.53
CA VAL A 222 -9.05 -24.28 9.23
C VAL A 222 -10.43 -24.69 8.73
N MET A 223 -10.83 -24.11 7.60
CA MET A 223 -12.03 -24.48 6.86
C MET A 223 -11.67 -25.26 5.60
N SER A 224 -12.66 -25.81 4.91
CA SER A 224 -12.46 -26.55 3.66
C SER A 224 -11.99 -25.70 2.48
N THR A 225 -12.26 -24.39 2.50
CA THR A 225 -11.96 -23.44 1.41
C THR A 225 -10.90 -22.40 1.74
N LYS A 226 -10.62 -22.20 3.04
CA LYS A 226 -9.73 -21.16 3.55
C LYS A 226 -9.22 -21.48 4.95
N ILE A 227 -8.13 -20.84 5.31
CA ILE A 227 -7.56 -20.83 6.66
C ILE A 227 -7.70 -19.39 7.17
N GLU A 228 -8.38 -19.20 8.29
CA GLU A 228 -8.51 -17.92 8.97
C GLU A 228 -7.58 -17.86 10.18
N ILE A 229 -6.74 -16.84 10.24
CA ILE A 229 -5.78 -16.65 11.33
C ILE A 229 -6.09 -15.33 11.98
N ARG A 230 -6.49 -15.38 13.25
CA ARG A 230 -6.85 -14.21 14.05
C ARG A 230 -5.71 -13.87 14.97
N LEU A 231 -5.07 -12.75 14.67
CA LEU A 231 -3.95 -12.17 15.40
C LEU A 231 -4.47 -11.06 16.30
N VAL A 232 -4.08 -11.07 17.57
CA VAL A 232 -4.43 -9.99 18.50
C VAL A 232 -3.28 -8.98 18.50
N LYS A 233 -3.59 -7.72 18.22
CA LYS A 233 -2.61 -6.63 18.21
C LYS A 233 -2.15 -6.30 19.63
N ALA A 234 -0.88 -6.02 19.82
CA ALA A 234 -0.38 -5.49 21.09
C ALA A 234 -0.76 -4.02 21.29
N GLU A 235 -0.78 -3.25 20.20
CA GLU A 235 -1.17 -1.85 20.17
C GLU A 235 -2.41 -1.68 19.29
N SER A 236 -3.41 -0.91 19.74
CA SER A 236 -4.66 -0.68 19.01
C SER A 236 -4.51 0.32 17.86
N ILE A 237 -3.56 0.07 16.96
CA ILE A 237 -3.24 0.87 15.78
C ILE A 237 -3.89 0.25 14.55
N HIS A 238 -4.41 1.09 13.65
CA HIS A 238 -4.89 0.66 12.34
C HIS A 238 -3.69 0.44 11.40
N TRP A 239 -3.52 -0.78 10.89
CA TRP A 239 -2.37 -1.14 10.06
C TRP A 239 -2.64 -0.73 8.61
N LYS A 240 -1.77 0.08 8.00
CA LYS A 240 -1.96 0.48 6.59
C LYS A 240 -1.67 -0.66 5.60
N SER A 241 -0.84 -1.61 6.02
CA SER A 241 -0.53 -2.85 5.31
C SER A 241 -0.42 -3.99 6.31
N LEU A 242 -0.61 -5.24 5.88
CA LEU A 242 -0.37 -6.41 6.74
C LEU A 242 1.11 -6.57 7.04
N GLU A 243 1.94 -6.29 6.04
CA GLU A 243 3.37 -6.46 6.11
C GLU A 243 4.03 -5.18 6.61
N PHE A 244 5.06 -5.33 7.42
CA PHE A 244 5.96 -4.24 7.75
C PHE A 244 6.78 -3.91 6.51
N THR A 245 6.30 -2.96 5.71
CA THR A 245 7.14 -2.24 4.76
C THR A 245 7.77 -1.06 5.49
N THR A 246 9.09 -0.91 5.39
CA THR A 246 9.86 0.23 5.95
C THR A 246 9.51 1.57 5.26
N GLU A 247 8.38 1.63 4.53
CA GLU A 247 7.88 2.74 3.70
C GLU A 247 6.80 3.60 4.39
N THR A 248 6.34 3.29 5.61
CA THR A 248 5.34 4.17 6.28
C THR A 248 5.55 4.33 7.78
N ALA A 249 6.63 5.01 8.15
CA ALA A 249 6.74 5.69 9.44
C ALA A 249 6.30 7.16 9.30
N VAL A 250 4.99 7.39 9.12
CA VAL A 250 4.39 8.69 9.45
C VAL A 250 3.67 8.51 10.77
N ALA A 251 4.11 9.27 11.78
CA ALA A 251 3.62 9.24 13.15
C ALA A 251 2.08 9.31 13.24
N PRO A 252 1.47 8.64 14.24
CA PRO A 252 0.03 8.70 14.45
C PRO A 252 -0.39 10.13 14.82
N ARG A 253 -1.33 10.68 14.05
CA ARG A 253 -2.00 11.95 14.36
C ARG A 253 -2.98 11.68 15.50
N ALA A 254 -2.73 12.27 16.66
CA ALA A 254 -3.69 12.34 17.75
C ALA A 254 -4.95 13.07 17.25
N ILE A 255 -6.12 12.52 17.60
CA ILE A 255 -7.40 13.18 17.38
C ILE A 255 -7.48 14.33 18.38
N ALA A 256 -7.21 15.54 17.92
CA ALA A 256 -7.54 16.77 18.63
C ALA A 256 -8.63 17.50 17.84
N SER A 257 -9.81 17.58 18.45
CA SER A 257 -10.91 18.42 18.00
C SER A 257 -10.53 19.89 18.20
N SER A 258 -10.47 20.66 17.12
CA SER A 258 -10.67 22.11 17.20
C SER A 258 -11.27 22.64 15.90
N VAL A 259 -12.52 23.07 16.03
CA VAL A 259 -13.27 23.89 15.09
C VAL A 259 -12.74 25.32 15.17
N THR A 260 -12.30 25.89 14.05
CA THR A 260 -12.64 27.25 13.54
C THR A 260 -11.69 27.65 12.41
N GLY A 261 -12.24 28.13 11.28
CA GLY A 261 -11.46 28.74 10.20
C GLY A 261 -12.00 28.40 8.80
N THR A 262 -12.94 29.22 8.32
CA THR A 262 -13.62 29.10 7.02
C THR A 262 -12.66 29.34 5.86
N GLN A 263 -12.23 28.29 5.14
CA GLN A 263 -11.85 28.38 3.72
C GLN A 263 -12.27 27.11 2.98
N ARG A 264 -13.13 27.27 1.96
CA ARG A 264 -13.53 26.19 1.05
C ARG A 264 -12.32 25.80 0.18
N PRO A 265 -12.02 24.50 -0.01
CA PRO A 265 -11.01 24.10 -0.99
C PRO A 265 -11.52 24.41 -2.40
N THR A 266 -10.78 25.25 -3.13
CA THR A 266 -10.99 25.49 -4.56
C THR A 266 -10.59 24.24 -5.32
N TYR A 267 -11.55 23.68 -6.06
CA TYR A 267 -11.40 22.49 -6.89
C TYR A 267 -10.42 22.76 -8.05
N PRO A 268 -9.43 21.89 -8.32
CA PRO A 268 -8.50 22.09 -9.42
C PRO A 268 -9.24 21.87 -10.75
N SER A 269 -9.49 22.96 -11.46
CA SER A 269 -10.06 22.96 -12.81
C SER A 269 -9.15 22.19 -13.77
N SER A 270 -9.71 21.16 -14.40
CA SER A 270 -9.04 20.20 -15.28
C SER A 270 -8.71 20.79 -16.66
N LYS A 271 -7.50 20.51 -17.15
CA LYS A 271 -7.15 20.64 -18.59
C LYS A 271 -7.89 19.56 -19.41
N PRO A 272 -8.16 19.79 -20.71
CA PRO A 272 -9.15 19.04 -21.45
C PRO A 272 -8.58 17.73 -22.00
N LYS A 273 -9.02 16.59 -21.46
CA LYS A 273 -9.19 15.38 -22.25
C LYS A 273 -10.68 15.17 -22.43
N ARG A 274 -11.14 15.18 -23.68
CA ARG A 274 -12.52 14.89 -24.04
C ARG A 274 -12.79 13.42 -23.72
N VAL A 275 -13.38 13.18 -22.55
CA VAL A 275 -13.93 11.88 -22.17
C VAL A 275 -15.29 11.78 -22.85
N ASP A 276 -15.49 10.74 -23.67
CA ASP A 276 -16.80 10.46 -24.26
C ASP A 276 -17.72 9.89 -23.18
N TRP A 277 -18.47 10.79 -22.55
CA TRP A 277 -19.41 10.49 -21.47
C TRP A 277 -20.52 9.52 -21.89
N ASP A 278 -20.91 9.51 -23.17
CA ASP A 278 -21.92 8.59 -23.71
C ASP A 278 -21.47 7.12 -23.61
N LYS A 279 -20.16 6.87 -23.79
CA LYS A 279 -19.59 5.53 -23.72
C LYS A 279 -19.44 5.06 -22.26
N LEU A 280 -19.15 6.01 -21.37
CA LEU A 280 -19.08 5.77 -19.93
C LEU A 280 -20.48 5.49 -19.36
N GLU A 281 -21.50 6.26 -19.78
CA GLU A 281 -22.89 6.06 -19.36
C GLU A 281 -23.43 4.72 -19.85
N ALA A 282 -23.14 4.33 -21.10
CA ALA A 282 -23.54 3.02 -21.63
C ALA A 282 -22.86 1.85 -20.90
N GLN A 283 -21.62 2.03 -20.44
CA GLN A 283 -20.88 1.00 -19.70
C GLN A 283 -21.37 0.89 -18.25
N VAL A 284 -21.58 2.03 -17.57
CA VAL A 284 -22.16 2.07 -16.21
C VAL A 284 -23.58 1.52 -16.21
N LYS A 285 -24.42 1.87 -17.20
CA LYS A 285 -25.79 1.35 -17.31
C LYS A 285 -25.85 -0.15 -17.63
N LYS A 286 -24.79 -0.71 -18.21
CA LYS A 286 -24.65 -2.15 -18.45
C LYS A 286 -24.19 -2.87 -17.18
N GLU A 287 -23.24 -2.30 -16.45
CA GLU A 287 -22.77 -2.80 -15.14
C GLU A 287 -23.88 -2.72 -14.06
N GLU A 288 -24.66 -1.63 -14.03
CA GLU A 288 -25.84 -1.46 -13.16
C GLU A 288 -27.00 -2.42 -13.48
N LYS A 289 -26.98 -3.08 -14.64
CA LYS A 289 -27.99 -4.06 -15.03
C LYS A 289 -27.60 -5.49 -14.65
N ASP A 290 -26.30 -5.74 -14.44
CA ASP A 290 -25.75 -7.06 -14.11
C ASP A 290 -25.45 -7.22 -12.60
N GLU A 291 -25.40 -6.13 -11.83
CA GLU A 291 -25.36 -6.22 -10.37
C GLU A 291 -26.79 -6.35 -9.79
N ASN A 292 -27.05 -7.51 -9.19
CA ASN A 292 -28.22 -7.73 -8.34
C ASN A 292 -28.21 -6.71 -7.18
N LEU A 293 -28.94 -5.61 -7.36
CA LEU A 293 -29.17 -4.58 -6.34
C LEU A 293 -30.05 -5.16 -5.23
N ASP A 294 -29.45 -5.79 -4.22
CA ASP A 294 -30.20 -6.21 -3.03
C ASP A 294 -30.18 -5.08 -2.00
N GLY A 295 -31.35 -4.48 -1.74
CA GLY A 295 -31.57 -3.43 -0.72
C GLY A 295 -32.14 -2.11 -1.27
N ASP A 296 -31.79 -1.00 -0.62
CA ASP A 296 -32.37 0.34 -0.85
C ASP A 296 -32.22 0.86 -2.29
N ALA A 297 -31.21 0.41 -3.03
CA ALA A 297 -30.99 0.86 -4.40
C ALA A 297 -32.00 0.29 -5.41
N ALA A 298 -32.42 -0.98 -5.23
CA ALA A 298 -33.53 -1.54 -6.01
C ALA A 298 -34.87 -0.91 -5.62
N LEU A 299 -35.07 -0.62 -4.32
CA LEU A 299 -36.26 0.05 -3.83
C LEU A 299 -36.38 1.47 -4.41
N ASN A 300 -35.28 2.23 -4.43
CA ASN A 300 -35.23 3.56 -5.03
C ASN A 300 -35.45 3.52 -6.54
N LYS A 301 -34.94 2.50 -7.24
CA LYS A 301 -35.22 2.29 -8.68
C LYS A 301 -36.69 2.01 -8.93
N PHE A 302 -37.31 1.16 -8.10
CA PHE A 302 -38.74 0.85 -8.14
C PHE A 302 -39.60 2.11 -7.89
N PHE A 303 -39.26 2.94 -6.91
CA PHE A 303 -39.99 4.19 -6.67
C PHE A 303 -39.83 5.21 -7.80
N ARG A 304 -38.66 5.25 -8.46
CA ARG A 304 -38.45 6.10 -9.64
C ARG A 304 -39.33 5.69 -10.81
N GLU A 305 -39.46 4.38 -11.03
CA GLU A 305 -40.33 3.82 -12.08
C GLU A 305 -41.80 4.11 -11.82
N ILE A 306 -42.27 3.92 -10.57
CA ILE A 306 -43.64 4.30 -10.18
C ILE A 306 -43.88 5.81 -10.38
N TYR A 307 -42.91 6.66 -10.04
CA TYR A 307 -43.08 8.12 -10.15
C TYR A 307 -43.04 8.63 -11.61
N SER A 308 -42.30 7.95 -12.49
CA SER A 308 -42.28 8.28 -13.93
C SER A 308 -43.59 7.92 -14.61
N ASP A 309 -44.18 6.78 -14.25
CA ASP A 309 -45.41 6.27 -14.87
C ASP A 309 -46.70 6.75 -14.18
N ALA A 310 -46.57 7.47 -13.06
CA ALA A 310 -47.66 8.00 -12.25
C ALA A 310 -48.38 9.22 -12.87
N ASP A 311 -49.71 9.23 -12.75
CA ASP A 311 -50.56 10.41 -13.01
C ASP A 311 -50.21 11.57 -12.06
N GLU A 312 -50.46 12.81 -12.48
CA GLU A 312 -50.05 14.02 -11.74
C GLU A 312 -50.61 14.08 -10.30
N ASP A 313 -51.84 13.60 -10.09
CA ASP A 313 -52.45 13.49 -8.75
C ASP A 313 -51.73 12.47 -7.85
N THR A 314 -51.32 11.33 -8.41
CA THR A 314 -50.57 10.30 -7.67
C THR A 314 -49.16 10.79 -7.33
N ARG A 315 -48.53 11.51 -8.26
CA ARG A 315 -47.25 12.19 -8.04
C ARG A 315 -47.33 13.20 -6.90
N ARG A 316 -48.43 13.95 -6.86
CA ARG A 316 -48.71 14.94 -5.80
C ARG A 316 -48.91 14.26 -4.44
N ALA A 317 -49.61 13.13 -4.41
CA ALA A 317 -49.81 12.32 -3.22
C ALA A 317 -48.51 11.78 -2.66
N MET A 318 -47.66 11.24 -3.55
CA MET A 318 -46.34 10.71 -3.21
C MET A 318 -45.44 11.80 -2.64
N LYS A 319 -45.38 12.97 -3.29
CA LYS A 319 -44.57 14.09 -2.81
C LYS A 319 -45.04 14.61 -1.45
N LYS A 320 -46.35 14.77 -1.25
CA LYS A 320 -46.92 15.28 0.01
C LYS A 320 -46.70 14.30 1.16
N SER A 321 -47.00 13.01 0.94
CA SER A 321 -46.81 11.97 1.96
C SER A 321 -45.33 11.80 2.33
N PHE A 322 -44.43 11.82 1.35
CA PHE A 322 -42.99 11.73 1.60
C PHE A 322 -42.48 12.91 2.45
N VAL A 323 -42.89 14.14 2.13
CA VAL A 323 -42.45 15.33 2.87
C VAL A 323 -43.04 15.38 4.28
N GLU A 324 -44.32 15.05 4.45
CA GLU A 324 -44.98 15.10 5.78
C GLU A 324 -44.52 13.97 6.70
N SER A 325 -44.17 12.81 6.15
CA SER A 325 -43.69 11.65 6.91
C SER A 325 -42.17 11.60 7.11
N ASN A 326 -41.44 12.65 6.71
CA ASN A 326 -39.97 12.67 6.70
C ASN A 326 -39.33 11.49 5.93
N GLY A 327 -39.99 11.02 4.87
CA GLY A 327 -39.50 9.96 4.00
C GLY A 327 -39.74 8.54 4.48
N THR A 328 -40.59 8.35 5.50
CA THR A 328 -40.89 7.02 6.06
C THR A 328 -42.15 6.38 5.46
N VAL A 329 -43.08 7.17 4.93
CA VAL A 329 -44.36 6.68 4.40
C VAL A 329 -44.62 7.28 3.01
N LEU A 330 -44.97 6.42 2.05
CA LEU A 330 -45.31 6.81 0.69
C LEU A 330 -46.73 6.33 0.35
N SER A 331 -47.62 7.27 0.01
CA SER A 331 -48.99 6.96 -0.42
C SER A 331 -49.25 7.50 -1.81
N THR A 332 -49.94 6.71 -2.63
CA THR A 332 -50.27 7.02 -4.03
C THR A 332 -51.70 7.58 -4.21
N ASN A 333 -52.53 7.59 -3.15
CA ASN A 333 -53.93 8.03 -3.23
C ASN A 333 -54.13 9.48 -2.78
N TRP A 334 -54.29 10.40 -3.73
CA TRP A 334 -54.47 11.83 -3.46
C TRP A 334 -55.72 12.17 -2.63
N LYS A 335 -56.80 11.39 -2.75
CA LYS A 335 -58.06 11.66 -2.02
C LYS A 335 -57.90 11.52 -0.51
N GLU A 336 -56.98 10.68 -0.06
CA GLU A 336 -56.73 10.42 1.35
C GLU A 336 -55.71 11.39 1.94
N VAL A 337 -54.58 11.59 1.25
CA VAL A 337 -53.48 12.45 1.73
C VAL A 337 -53.69 13.92 1.42
N GLY A 338 -54.59 14.27 0.50
CA GLY A 338 -54.89 15.66 0.16
C GLY A 338 -55.44 16.45 1.35
N THR A 339 -56.29 15.82 2.17
CA THR A 339 -56.99 16.45 3.29
C THR A 339 -56.40 16.12 4.66
N LYS A 340 -55.77 14.94 4.81
CA LYS A 340 -55.19 14.48 6.08
C LYS A 340 -53.67 14.69 6.10
N LYS A 341 -53.11 14.91 7.29
CA LYS A 341 -51.66 14.94 7.50
C LYS A 341 -51.14 13.51 7.62
N VAL A 342 -50.06 13.19 6.91
CA VAL A 342 -49.43 11.87 6.98
C VAL A 342 -48.38 11.86 8.09
N GLU A 343 -48.59 11.06 9.13
CA GLU A 343 -47.63 10.90 10.21
C GLU A 343 -46.55 9.87 9.82
N GLY A 344 -45.29 10.17 10.18
CA GLY A 344 -44.18 9.26 9.94
C GLY A 344 -44.18 8.10 10.92
N SER A 345 -44.05 6.88 10.42
CA SER A 345 -43.86 5.67 11.22
C SER A 345 -42.41 5.21 11.04
N PRO A 346 -41.56 5.32 12.07
CA PRO A 346 -40.17 4.92 11.93
C PRO A 346 -40.06 3.38 11.85
N PRO A 347 -39.05 2.85 11.13
CA PRO A 347 -38.79 1.41 11.11
C PRO A 347 -38.55 0.85 12.53
N ASP A 348 -38.88 -0.43 12.70
CA ASP A 348 -38.86 -1.10 14.01
C ASP A 348 -37.47 -0.97 14.67
N GLY A 349 -37.44 -0.34 15.86
CA GLY A 349 -36.20 -0.04 16.59
C GLY A 349 -35.61 1.38 16.41
N MET A 350 -36.26 2.28 15.68
CA MET A 350 -35.84 3.70 15.54
C MET A 350 -36.87 4.68 16.14
N GLU A 351 -36.40 5.72 16.83
CA GLU A 351 -37.25 6.78 17.42
C GLU A 351 -37.14 8.09 16.64
N LEU A 352 -38.28 8.67 16.26
CA LEU A 352 -38.37 9.96 15.59
C LEU A 352 -38.08 11.10 16.59
N LYS A 353 -36.88 11.70 16.52
CA LYS A 353 -36.54 12.90 17.29
C LYS A 353 -36.97 14.17 16.57
N LYS A 354 -37.79 14.98 17.23
CA LYS A 354 -38.11 16.36 16.80
C LYS A 354 -36.97 17.27 17.23
N TRP A 355 -36.33 17.92 16.27
CA TRP A 355 -35.33 18.95 16.55
C TRP A 355 -36.02 20.30 16.56
N GLU A 356 -36.07 20.96 17.72
CA GLU A 356 -36.45 22.37 17.84
C GLU A 356 -35.22 23.21 17.48
N TYR A 357 -35.40 24.19 16.60
CA TYR A 357 -34.33 25.05 16.09
C TYR A 357 -34.26 26.37 16.86
#